data_AF-A0A2N2I3R6-F1
#
_entry.id   AF-A0A2N2I3R6-F1
#
_cell.length_a   1.000
_cell.length_b   1.000
_cell.length_c   1.000
_cell.angle_alpha   90.00
_cell.angle_beta   90.00
_cell.angle_gamma   90.00
#
_symmetry.space_group_name_H-M   'P 1'
#
loop_
_entity.id
_entity.type
_entity.pdbx_description
1 polymer ?
#
loop_
_entity_poly.entity_id
_entity_poly.type
_entity_poly.pdbx_seq_one_letter_code
_entity_poly.pdbx_strand_id
1 'polypeptide(L)'
;MIRKRLPLAVVAVGALWLAACASSSVQWSPTQPSPRPMEKRAVSSVEVFQNQPPPRPHIEVGMLSAEKARSTKTDVRGKLTEAMHKKAATLGCDAIHVRDVSQPEIPGSKKQPPMSLQAGCLMWTADQAPVATAPVPPPAPVAAPPAAPGCTNDMDCKGDRICENGQCVSPPSPTGAPPADAGASQVKCDRDTDCPGEDICQDKVCRPPR
;
A
#
# COMPACT_ATOMS: atom_id res chain seq x y z
N MET A 1 -70.79 -41.71 2.49
CA MET A 1 -69.94 -40.80 3.30
C MET A 1 -68.47 -41.04 2.93
N ILE A 2 -67.89 -40.20 2.08
CA ILE A 2 -66.54 -40.38 1.50
C ILE A 2 -65.53 -39.54 2.31
N ARG A 3 -64.65 -40.22 3.05
CA ARG A 3 -63.55 -39.58 3.81
C ARG A 3 -62.39 -39.30 2.86
N LYS A 4 -62.23 -38.03 2.42
CA LYS A 4 -61.05 -37.59 1.67
C LYS A 4 -59.83 -37.59 2.58
N ARG A 5 -58.86 -38.47 2.31
CA ARG A 5 -57.53 -38.47 2.94
C ARG A 5 -56.70 -37.37 2.27
N LEU A 6 -56.42 -36.29 3.01
CA LEU A 6 -55.48 -35.25 2.59
C LEU A 6 -54.05 -35.80 2.80
N PRO A 7 -53.15 -35.77 1.81
CA PRO A 7 -51.80 -36.31 1.95
C PRO A 7 -50.95 -35.40 2.83
N LEU A 8 -50.52 -35.96 3.95
CA LEU A 8 -49.63 -35.38 4.95
C LEU A 8 -48.19 -35.39 4.43
N ALA A 9 -47.89 -34.69 3.32
CA ALA A 9 -46.57 -34.81 2.66
C ALA A 9 -46.04 -33.53 1.99
N VAL A 10 -46.54 -32.33 2.32
CA VAL A 10 -46.10 -31.08 1.65
C VAL A 10 -45.57 -29.98 2.59
N VAL A 11 -45.53 -30.19 3.92
CA VAL A 11 -45.18 -29.08 4.85
C VAL A 11 -43.69 -29.03 5.25
N ALA A 12 -42.84 -29.98 4.86
CA ALA A 12 -41.47 -30.08 5.38
C ALA A 12 -40.35 -29.39 4.55
N VAL A 13 -40.67 -28.54 3.57
CA VAL A 13 -39.67 -27.82 2.72
C VAL A 13 -39.70 -26.29 2.95
N GLY A 14 -40.47 -25.79 3.93
CA GLY A 14 -40.71 -24.35 4.11
C GLY A 14 -39.89 -23.64 5.19
N ALA A 15 -39.07 -24.32 5.99
CA ALA A 15 -38.51 -23.76 7.23
C ALA A 15 -36.97 -23.63 7.26
N LEU A 16 -36.30 -23.60 6.10
CA LEU A 16 -34.83 -23.58 6.00
C LEU A 16 -34.29 -22.29 5.34
N TRP A 17 -34.84 -21.11 5.66
CA TRP A 17 -34.40 -19.83 5.05
C TRP A 17 -34.34 -18.61 6.00
N LEU A 18 -34.33 -18.79 7.33
CA LEU A 18 -34.42 -17.64 8.27
C LEU A 18 -33.26 -17.48 9.25
N ALA A 19 -32.04 -17.86 8.85
CA ALA A 19 -30.82 -17.54 9.61
C ALA A 19 -29.85 -16.68 8.79
N ALA A 20 -30.34 -15.59 8.20
CA ALA A 20 -29.48 -14.52 7.71
C ALA A 20 -28.98 -13.70 8.91
N CYS A 21 -27.99 -14.23 9.64
CA CYS A 21 -27.31 -13.49 10.69
C CYS A 21 -26.71 -12.22 10.07
N ALA A 22 -27.16 -11.05 10.55
CA ALA A 22 -26.69 -9.71 10.21
C ALA A 22 -25.23 -9.48 10.66
N SER A 23 -24.34 -10.29 10.11
CA SER A 23 -22.91 -10.28 10.33
C SER A 23 -22.36 -9.11 9.52
N SER A 24 -21.56 -8.24 10.13
CA SER A 24 -20.82 -7.22 9.38
C SER A 24 -19.94 -7.94 8.35
N SER A 25 -20.34 -7.93 7.08
CA SER A 25 -19.65 -8.68 6.04
C SER A 25 -18.53 -7.82 5.49
N VAL A 26 -17.30 -8.27 5.67
CA VAL A 26 -16.15 -7.73 4.95
C VAL A 26 -16.07 -8.47 3.61
N GLN A 27 -16.35 -7.75 2.53
CA GLN A 27 -16.22 -8.22 1.15
C GLN A 27 -14.78 -8.08 0.68
N TRP A 28 -14.33 -8.99 -0.18
CA TRP A 28 -13.00 -9.02 -0.78
C TRP A 28 -13.12 -8.89 -2.29
N SER A 29 -12.34 -7.99 -2.89
CA SER A 29 -12.23 -7.84 -4.34
C SER A 29 -10.75 -7.80 -4.73
N PRO A 30 -10.21 -8.81 -5.44
CA PRO A 30 -8.81 -8.79 -5.86
C PRO A 30 -8.56 -7.65 -6.87
N THR A 31 -7.40 -7.02 -6.79
CA THR A 31 -7.00 -5.89 -7.67
C THR A 31 -5.77 -6.23 -8.50
N GLN A 32 -4.82 -6.97 -7.92
CA GLN A 32 -3.55 -7.34 -8.55
C GLN A 32 -3.13 -8.75 -8.13
N PRO A 33 -2.35 -9.47 -8.95
CA PRO A 33 -1.85 -10.80 -8.58
C PRO A 33 -0.98 -10.71 -7.33
N SER A 34 -1.14 -11.70 -6.44
CA SER A 34 -0.32 -11.79 -5.25
C SER A 34 1.13 -12.14 -5.62
N PRO A 35 2.12 -11.46 -5.04
CA PRO A 35 3.52 -11.69 -5.39
C PRO A 35 4.03 -13.00 -4.75
N ARG A 36 3.28 -13.60 -3.81
CA ARG A 36 3.56 -14.91 -3.22
C ARG A 36 2.26 -15.67 -2.88
N PRO A 37 2.30 -16.97 -2.57
CA PRO A 37 1.10 -17.68 -2.13
C PRO A 37 0.42 -16.99 -0.94
N MET A 38 -0.90 -16.79 -1.06
CA MET A 38 -1.74 -16.16 -0.05
C MET A 38 -2.12 -17.19 1.03
N GLU A 39 -1.29 -17.29 2.06
CA GLU A 39 -1.48 -18.20 3.18
C GLU A 39 -2.07 -17.49 4.39
N LYS A 40 -2.97 -18.16 5.12
CA LYS A 40 -3.56 -17.63 6.34
C LYS A 40 -2.49 -17.30 7.39
N ARG A 41 -2.64 -16.16 8.04
CA ARG A 41 -1.73 -15.61 9.05
C ARG A 41 -2.42 -15.37 10.39
N ALA A 42 -1.61 -15.11 11.43
CA ALA A 42 -2.12 -14.65 12.71
C ALA A 42 -2.68 -13.22 12.56
N VAL A 43 -3.75 -12.90 13.28
CA VAL A 43 -4.28 -11.53 13.24
C VAL A 43 -3.23 -10.54 13.75
N SER A 44 -2.48 -10.88 14.79
CA SER A 44 -1.42 -10.02 15.33
C SER A 44 -0.23 -9.79 14.41
N SER A 45 -0.06 -10.59 13.34
CA SER A 45 1.03 -10.38 12.37
C SER A 45 0.65 -9.47 11.21
N VAL A 46 -0.62 -9.04 11.13
CA VAL A 46 -1.06 -8.10 10.11
C VAL A 46 -0.95 -6.69 10.67
N GLU A 47 -0.22 -5.83 9.97
CA GLU A 47 -0.03 -4.44 10.37
C GLU A 47 -1.23 -3.59 9.91
N VAL A 48 -1.70 -2.66 10.74
CA VAL A 48 -2.85 -1.80 10.40
C VAL A 48 -2.37 -0.36 10.27
N PHE A 49 -2.46 0.18 9.06
CA PHE A 49 -2.12 1.57 8.75
C PHE A 49 -3.38 2.38 8.53
N GLN A 50 -3.45 3.56 9.16
CA GLN A 50 -4.55 4.51 9.01
C GLN A 50 -4.02 5.78 8.35
N ASN A 51 -4.77 6.33 7.40
CA ASN A 51 -4.53 7.63 6.76
C ASN A 51 -3.30 7.73 5.85
N GLN A 52 -2.26 6.93 6.06
CA GLN A 52 -1.06 6.90 5.22
C GLN A 52 -0.66 5.47 4.86
N PRO A 53 -0.18 5.24 3.62
CA PRO A 53 0.33 3.94 3.23
C PRO A 53 1.63 3.62 3.99
N PRO A 54 1.98 2.34 4.13
CA PRO A 54 3.23 1.93 4.77
C PRO A 54 4.45 2.45 4.00
N PRO A 55 5.56 2.80 4.69
CA PRO A 55 6.81 3.22 4.03
C PRO A 55 7.54 2.06 3.35
N ARG A 56 7.19 0.81 3.71
CA ARG A 56 7.81 -0.40 3.16
C ARG A 56 7.31 -0.64 1.73
N PRO A 57 8.18 -1.07 0.80
CA PRO A 57 7.75 -1.51 -0.53
C PRO A 57 6.66 -2.59 -0.44
N HIS A 58 5.54 -2.34 -1.13
CA HIS A 58 4.36 -3.18 -1.08
C HIS A 58 3.59 -3.18 -2.40
N ILE A 59 2.71 -4.15 -2.54
CA ILE A 59 1.69 -4.22 -3.60
C ILE A 59 0.32 -4.40 -2.95
N GLU A 60 -0.69 -3.70 -3.47
CA GLU A 60 -2.09 -3.86 -3.04
C GLU A 60 -2.74 -4.98 -3.87
N VAL A 61 -2.92 -6.16 -3.27
CA VAL A 61 -3.41 -7.37 -3.96
C VAL A 61 -4.94 -7.45 -4.00
N GLY A 62 -5.62 -6.61 -3.22
CA GLY A 62 -7.07 -6.43 -3.32
C GLY A 62 -7.64 -5.47 -2.29
N MET A 63 -8.93 -5.21 -2.43
CA MET A 63 -9.70 -4.29 -1.62
C MET A 63 -10.63 -5.05 -0.66
N LEU A 64 -10.64 -4.64 0.60
CA LEU A 64 -11.60 -5.04 1.62
C LEU A 64 -12.64 -3.95 1.78
N SER A 65 -13.92 -4.28 1.58
CA SER A 65 -15.04 -3.37 1.84
C SER A 65 -15.84 -3.87 3.01
N ALA A 66 -16.04 -3.04 4.03
CA ALA A 66 -16.92 -3.37 5.14
C ALA A 66 -18.08 -2.37 5.19
N GLU A 67 -19.30 -2.90 5.11
CA GLU A 67 -20.52 -2.15 5.27
C GLU A 67 -21.20 -2.55 6.57
N LYS A 68 -21.73 -1.57 7.32
CA LYS A 68 -22.54 -1.86 8.50
C LYS A 68 -23.99 -1.51 8.28
N ALA A 69 -24.87 -2.47 8.57
CA ALA A 69 -26.26 -2.19 8.85
C ALA A 69 -26.34 -1.34 10.14
N ARG A 70 -26.66 -0.05 9.99
CA ARG A 70 -27.01 0.96 11.01
C ARG A 70 -26.74 0.53 12.46
N SER A 71 -25.66 1.02 13.05
CA SER A 71 -25.34 0.73 14.46
C SER A 71 -25.36 2.00 15.29
N THR A 72 -26.07 1.94 16.42
CA THR A 72 -26.21 3.03 17.40
C THR A 72 -25.06 3.08 18.41
N LYS A 73 -23.99 2.29 18.22
CA LYS A 73 -22.86 2.22 19.16
C LYS A 73 -21.77 3.21 18.79
N THR A 74 -21.12 3.80 19.80
CA THR A 74 -20.11 4.86 19.70
C THR A 74 -18.77 4.44 19.06
N ASP A 75 -18.50 3.14 18.90
CA ASP A 75 -17.29 2.65 18.23
C ASP A 75 -17.65 1.70 17.06
N VAL A 76 -18.12 2.29 15.96
CA VAL A 76 -18.37 1.55 14.72
C VAL A 76 -17.07 1.29 13.98
N ARG A 77 -16.20 2.30 13.89
CA ARG A 77 -14.96 2.25 13.12
C ARG A 77 -13.97 1.23 13.68
N GLY A 78 -13.76 1.18 14.99
CA GLY A 78 -12.86 0.20 15.62
C GLY A 78 -13.28 -1.23 15.31
N LYS A 79 -14.58 -1.52 15.39
CA LYS A 79 -15.13 -2.85 15.07
C LYS A 79 -15.03 -3.22 13.60
N LEU A 80 -15.25 -2.27 12.69
CA LEU A 80 -15.07 -2.51 11.25
C LEU A 80 -13.59 -2.76 10.93
N THR A 81 -12.70 -1.96 11.51
CA THR A 81 -11.25 -2.13 11.37
C THR A 81 -10.80 -3.50 11.91
N GLU A 82 -11.31 -3.92 13.07
CA GLU A 82 -11.02 -5.25 13.64
C GLU A 82 -11.53 -6.39 12.74
N ALA A 83 -12.73 -6.25 12.16
CA ALA A 83 -13.28 -7.23 11.23
C ALA A 83 -12.44 -7.32 9.95
N MET A 84 -12.01 -6.17 9.40
CA MET A 84 -11.11 -6.12 8.26
C MET A 84 -9.76 -6.74 8.57
N HIS A 85 -9.21 -6.45 9.75
CA HIS A 85 -7.95 -7.00 10.21
C HIS A 85 -7.99 -8.54 10.28
N LYS A 86 -9.06 -9.11 10.85
CA LYS A 86 -9.30 -10.56 10.88
C LYS A 86 -9.45 -11.17 9.48
N LYS A 87 -10.17 -10.48 8.58
CA LYS A 87 -10.35 -10.93 7.19
C LYS A 87 -9.03 -10.93 6.43
N ALA A 88 -8.24 -9.86 6.57
CA ALA A 88 -6.92 -9.72 5.97
C ALA A 88 -5.96 -10.84 6.40
N ALA A 89 -5.95 -11.17 7.69
CA ALA A 89 -5.16 -12.30 8.21
C ALA A 89 -5.61 -13.64 7.61
N THR A 90 -6.91 -13.81 7.39
CA THR A 90 -7.45 -15.03 6.75
C THR A 90 -7.05 -15.13 5.27
N LEU A 91 -6.94 -14.00 4.59
CA LEU A 91 -6.50 -13.91 3.21
C LEU A 91 -4.98 -14.02 3.08
N GLY A 92 -4.20 -13.67 4.10
CA GLY A 92 -2.74 -13.71 4.04
C GLY A 92 -2.08 -12.38 3.66
N CYS A 93 -2.77 -11.26 3.86
CA CYS A 93 -2.16 -9.92 3.78
C CYS A 93 -1.08 -9.78 4.87
N ASP A 94 -0.07 -8.94 4.64
CA ASP A 94 0.85 -8.53 5.71
C ASP A 94 0.41 -7.25 6.39
N ALA A 95 -0.32 -6.41 5.66
CA ALA A 95 -0.87 -5.19 6.21
C ALA A 95 -2.20 -4.85 5.57
N ILE A 96 -2.94 -3.98 6.26
CA ILE A 96 -4.07 -3.27 5.68
C ILE A 96 -3.85 -1.77 5.77
N HIS A 97 -4.21 -1.06 4.70
CA HIS A 97 -4.29 0.41 4.71
C HIS A 97 -5.75 0.84 4.69
N VAL A 98 -6.25 1.28 5.84
CA VAL A 98 -7.64 1.67 6.04
C VAL A 98 -7.87 3.08 5.48
N ARG A 99 -8.87 3.20 4.61
CA ARG A 99 -9.32 4.42 3.96
C ARG A 99 -10.77 4.70 4.38
N ASP A 100 -11.02 5.91 4.86
CA ASP A 100 -12.38 6.38 5.08
C ASP A 100 -13.03 6.70 3.73
N VAL A 101 -14.09 5.97 3.40
CA VAL A 101 -14.97 6.31 2.29
C VAL A 101 -16.23 6.93 2.87
N SER A 102 -16.14 8.21 3.21
CA SER A 102 -17.32 8.99 3.56
C SER A 102 -18.25 9.02 2.35
N GLN A 103 -19.46 8.47 2.51
CA GLN A 103 -20.52 8.66 1.53
C GLN A 103 -20.90 10.16 1.54
N PRO A 104 -21.13 10.81 0.38
CA PRO A 104 -21.55 12.20 0.35
C PRO A 104 -22.82 12.37 1.19
N GLU A 105 -22.80 13.32 2.12
CA GLU A 105 -23.98 13.64 2.91
C GLU A 105 -25.09 14.13 1.97
N ILE A 106 -26.24 13.44 1.97
CA ILE A 106 -27.39 13.87 1.20
C ILE A 106 -28.03 15.05 1.95
N PRO A 107 -28.03 16.28 1.41
CA PRO A 107 -28.61 17.44 2.08
C PRO A 107 -30.10 17.20 2.37
N GLY A 108 -30.51 17.41 3.62
CA GLY A 108 -31.89 17.24 4.09
C GLY A 108 -32.25 15.87 4.69
N SER A 109 -31.34 14.89 4.67
CA SER A 109 -31.57 13.61 5.35
C SER A 109 -31.26 13.70 6.84
N LYS A 110 -32.28 13.52 7.70
CA LYS A 110 -32.08 13.36 9.16
C LYS A 110 -31.50 12.00 9.55
N LYS A 111 -31.25 11.11 8.59
CA LYS A 111 -30.67 9.78 8.81
C LYS A 111 -29.21 9.82 8.40
N GLN A 112 -28.33 9.54 9.35
CA GLN A 112 -26.90 9.42 9.09
C GLN A 112 -26.67 8.29 8.07
N PRO A 113 -25.92 8.52 6.99
CA PRO A 113 -25.64 7.48 6.00
C PRO A 113 -24.92 6.31 6.67
N PRO A 114 -25.10 5.07 6.16
CA PRO A 114 -24.33 3.95 6.66
C PRO A 114 -22.85 4.23 6.44
N MET A 115 -22.05 4.15 7.50
CA MET A 115 -20.60 4.21 7.35
C MET A 115 -20.13 2.95 6.62
N SER A 116 -19.51 3.15 5.46
CA SER A 116 -18.68 2.15 4.81
C SER A 116 -17.22 2.45 5.11
N LEU A 117 -16.43 1.40 5.21
CA LEU A 117 -14.98 1.48 5.37
C LEU A 117 -14.35 0.67 4.25
N GLN A 118 -13.26 1.16 3.68
CA GLN A 118 -12.45 0.42 2.72
C GLN A 118 -11.04 0.23 3.26
N ALA A 119 -10.40 -0.87 2.89
CA ALA A 119 -9.00 -1.08 3.20
C ALA A 119 -8.29 -1.85 2.09
N GLY A 120 -7.12 -1.37 1.68
CA GLY A 120 -6.25 -2.13 0.78
C GLY A 120 -5.58 -3.28 1.55
N CYS A 121 -5.63 -4.50 1.03
CA CYS A 121 -4.83 -5.64 1.49
C CYS A 121 -3.46 -5.55 0.83
N LEU A 122 -2.44 -5.31 1.66
CA LEU A 122 -1.08 -5.08 1.21
C LEU A 122 -0.23 -6.32 1.45
N MET A 123 0.65 -6.58 0.49
CA MET A 123 1.70 -7.57 0.62
C MET A 123 3.07 -6.93 0.42
N TRP A 124 3.98 -7.18 1.34
CA TRP A 124 5.35 -6.69 1.29
C TRP A 124 6.08 -7.28 0.08
N THR A 125 6.71 -6.39 -0.68
CA THR A 125 7.52 -6.76 -1.84
C THR A 125 9.01 -6.59 -1.56
N ALA A 126 9.43 -6.10 -0.39
CA ALA A 126 10.85 -5.95 -0.06
C ALA A 126 11.61 -7.29 -0.06
N ASP A 127 10.97 -8.39 0.35
CA ASP A 127 11.53 -9.75 0.25
C ASP A 127 11.49 -10.30 -1.19
N GLN A 128 10.81 -9.57 -2.08
CA GLN A 128 10.73 -9.77 -3.53
C GLN A 128 11.23 -8.54 -4.28
N ALA A 129 12.20 -7.81 -3.70
CA ALA A 129 13.23 -7.28 -4.56
C ALA A 129 13.56 -8.43 -5.51
N PRO A 130 13.60 -8.23 -6.85
CA PRO A 130 14.05 -9.29 -7.72
C PRO A 130 15.24 -9.88 -7.00
N VAL A 131 15.28 -11.20 -6.87
CA VAL A 131 16.55 -11.86 -6.65
C VAL A 131 17.32 -11.49 -7.92
N ALA A 132 17.81 -10.25 -8.01
CA ALA A 132 19.07 -9.89 -8.57
C ALA A 132 19.93 -10.90 -7.88
N THR A 133 20.12 -12.00 -8.60
CA THR A 133 20.98 -13.12 -8.30
C THR A 133 21.85 -12.69 -7.15
N ALA A 134 21.47 -13.07 -5.92
CA ALA A 134 22.40 -12.97 -4.83
C ALA A 134 23.68 -13.58 -5.42
N PRO A 135 24.81 -12.83 -5.48
CA PRO A 135 26.01 -13.37 -6.10
C PRO A 135 26.17 -14.74 -5.47
N VAL A 136 26.12 -15.77 -6.33
CA VAL A 136 26.35 -17.16 -5.95
C VAL A 136 27.47 -17.11 -4.92
N PRO A 137 27.30 -17.64 -3.69
CA PRO A 137 28.37 -17.60 -2.70
C PRO A 137 29.62 -18.05 -3.44
N PRO A 138 30.68 -17.21 -3.47
CA PRO A 138 31.79 -17.46 -4.37
C PRO A 138 32.22 -18.91 -4.17
N PRO A 139 32.43 -19.67 -5.26
CA PRO A 139 32.98 -21.01 -5.13
C PRO A 139 34.19 -20.91 -4.21
N ALA A 140 34.30 -21.85 -3.26
CA ALA A 140 35.45 -21.96 -2.37
C ALA A 140 36.74 -21.64 -3.15
N PRO A 141 37.65 -20.83 -2.60
CA PRO A 141 38.68 -20.11 -3.36
C PRO A 141 39.44 -21.06 -4.28
N VAL A 142 39.04 -21.06 -5.55
CA VAL A 142 39.90 -21.53 -6.63
C VAL A 142 40.95 -20.44 -6.73
N ALA A 143 42.22 -20.82 -6.53
CA ALA A 143 43.37 -19.92 -6.52
C ALA A 143 43.21 -18.82 -7.58
N ALA A 144 43.28 -17.57 -7.14
CA ALA A 144 43.12 -16.40 -7.98
C ALA A 144 44.04 -16.52 -9.22
N PRO A 145 43.52 -16.30 -10.43
CA PRO A 145 44.36 -15.97 -11.58
C PRO A 145 45.26 -14.79 -11.19
N PRO A 146 46.53 -14.74 -11.64
CA PRO A 146 47.41 -13.63 -11.33
C PRO A 146 46.72 -12.32 -11.70
N ALA A 147 46.84 -11.33 -10.81
CA ALA A 147 46.32 -9.98 -11.03
C ALA A 147 46.64 -9.56 -12.46
N ALA A 148 45.59 -9.19 -13.21
CA ALA A 148 45.80 -8.55 -14.49
C ALA A 148 46.79 -7.39 -14.28
N PRO A 149 47.72 -7.14 -15.23
CA PRO A 149 48.61 -6.00 -15.12
C PRO A 149 47.77 -4.75 -14.87
N GLY A 150 48.19 -3.95 -13.90
CA GLY A 150 47.55 -2.66 -13.61
C GLY A 150 47.43 -1.81 -14.88
N CYS A 151 46.58 -0.80 -14.85
CA CYS A 151 46.48 0.12 -15.97
C CYS A 151 47.67 1.08 -16.00
N THR A 152 48.07 1.54 -17.18
CA THR A 152 49.07 2.60 -17.34
C THR A 152 48.43 3.91 -17.78
N ASN A 153 47.29 3.83 -18.47
CA ASN A 153 46.46 4.96 -18.86
C ASN A 153 44.98 4.54 -18.99
N ASP A 154 44.09 5.51 -19.18
CA ASP A 154 42.63 5.31 -19.20
C ASP A 154 42.14 4.34 -20.29
N MET A 155 42.88 4.19 -21.40
CA MET A 155 42.49 3.27 -22.48
C MET A 155 42.70 1.79 -22.12
N ASP A 156 43.50 1.50 -21.10
CA ASP A 156 43.67 0.16 -20.56
C ASP A 156 42.44 -0.28 -19.73
N CYS A 157 41.60 0.68 -19.33
CA CYS A 157 40.42 0.44 -18.53
C CYS A 157 39.20 0.16 -19.40
N LYS A 158 38.43 -0.88 -19.03
CA LYS A 158 37.23 -1.26 -19.77
C LYS A 158 36.08 -0.28 -19.48
N GLY A 159 35.53 0.33 -20.53
CA GLY A 159 34.40 1.26 -20.44
C GLY A 159 34.85 2.68 -20.07
N ASP A 160 34.01 3.43 -19.37
CA ASP A 160 34.27 4.83 -18.99
C ASP A 160 35.11 4.98 -17.70
N ARG A 161 35.98 4.00 -17.41
CA ARG A 161 36.79 3.99 -16.18
C ARG A 161 38.12 4.71 -16.42
N ILE A 162 38.64 5.37 -15.38
CA ILE A 162 39.91 6.11 -15.42
C ILE A 162 41.01 5.34 -14.68
N CYS A 163 42.25 5.45 -15.13
CA CYS A 163 43.38 4.80 -14.49
C CYS A 163 43.96 5.68 -13.37
N GLU A 164 43.77 5.26 -12.11
CA GLU A 164 44.28 5.97 -10.94
C GLU A 164 45.21 5.06 -10.13
N ASN A 165 46.49 5.45 -10.02
CA ASN A 165 47.52 4.70 -9.29
C ASN A 165 47.69 3.24 -9.73
N GLY A 166 47.55 2.97 -11.04
CA GLY A 166 47.64 1.63 -11.61
C GLY A 166 46.34 0.82 -11.48
N GLN A 167 45.26 1.44 -11.01
CA GLN A 167 43.98 0.80 -10.75
C GLN A 167 42.85 1.53 -11.49
N CYS A 168 42.05 0.81 -12.28
CA CYS A 168 40.90 1.41 -12.95
C CYS A 168 39.82 1.77 -11.91
N VAL A 169 39.42 3.04 -11.81
CA VAL A 169 38.36 3.53 -10.92
C VAL A 169 37.25 4.19 -11.75
N SER A 170 36.05 4.32 -11.19
CA SER A 170 34.94 5.01 -11.88
C SER A 170 35.13 6.53 -11.72
N PRO A 171 34.97 7.33 -12.79
CA PRO A 171 35.07 8.78 -12.67
C PRO A 171 34.00 9.30 -11.72
N PRO A 172 34.29 10.34 -10.91
CA PRO A 172 33.28 10.98 -10.08
C PRO A 172 32.18 11.51 -11.01
N SER A 173 30.96 10.97 -10.87
CA SER A 173 29.82 11.46 -11.65
C SER A 173 29.68 12.96 -11.42
N PRO A 174 29.48 13.77 -12.47
CA PRO A 174 29.21 15.19 -12.31
C PRO A 174 27.94 15.32 -11.47
N THR A 175 28.12 15.65 -10.19
CA THR A 175 27.02 15.94 -9.28
C THR A 175 26.48 17.29 -9.70
N GLY A 176 25.47 17.26 -10.57
CA GLY A 176 24.90 18.43 -11.20
C GLY A 176 23.44 18.25 -11.59
N ALA A 177 22.67 17.48 -10.82
CA ALA A 177 21.26 17.80 -10.64
C ALA A 177 21.21 18.88 -9.55
N PRO A 178 20.74 20.10 -9.85
CA PRO A 178 20.62 21.13 -8.82
C PRO A 178 19.69 20.62 -7.69
N PRO A 179 20.01 20.90 -6.42
CA PRO A 179 19.15 20.50 -5.30
C PRO A 179 17.78 21.15 -5.46
N ALA A 180 16.75 20.31 -5.59
CA ALA A 180 15.37 20.70 -5.42
C ALA A 180 15.07 20.82 -3.92
N ASP A 181 15.67 21.80 -3.25
CA ASP A 181 15.18 22.24 -1.94
C ASP A 181 15.77 23.61 -1.54
N ALA A 182 14.98 24.35 -0.76
CA ALA A 182 15.37 25.51 0.03
C ALA A 182 15.77 26.81 -0.72
N GLY A 183 14.78 27.51 -1.25
CA GLY A 183 14.86 28.94 -1.44
C GLY A 183 13.50 29.58 -1.24
N ALA A 184 13.22 30.09 -0.05
CA ALA A 184 12.30 31.22 0.08
C ALA A 184 12.76 32.25 -0.94
N SER A 185 12.05 32.32 -2.06
CA SER A 185 12.47 33.14 -3.17
C SER A 185 12.47 34.57 -2.66
N GLN A 186 13.65 35.21 -2.57
CA GLN A 186 13.80 36.65 -2.33
C GLN A 186 13.13 37.51 -3.43
N VAL A 187 12.28 36.90 -4.26
CA VAL A 187 11.37 37.53 -5.19
C VAL A 187 10.45 38.41 -4.38
N LYS A 188 10.57 39.71 -4.64
CA LYS A 188 9.61 40.70 -4.15
C LYS A 188 8.28 40.48 -4.84
N CYS A 189 7.22 40.52 -4.05
CA CYS A 189 5.85 40.35 -4.52
C CYS A 189 4.97 41.47 -3.96
N ASP A 190 3.87 41.77 -4.65
CA ASP A 190 2.82 42.65 -4.13
C ASP A 190 1.56 41.87 -3.75
N ARG A 191 1.34 40.70 -4.36
CA ARG A 191 0.23 39.75 -4.14
C ARG A 191 0.67 38.32 -4.46
N ASP A 192 -0.09 37.33 -4.01
CA ASP A 192 0.25 35.90 -4.11
C ASP A 192 0.44 35.43 -5.56
N THR A 193 -0.30 35.98 -6.51
CA THR A 193 -0.18 35.62 -7.94
C THR A 193 1.16 36.03 -8.57
N ASP A 194 1.94 36.88 -7.90
CA ASP A 194 3.28 37.26 -8.36
C ASP A 194 4.34 36.21 -7.98
N CYS A 195 3.98 35.24 -7.12
CA CYS A 195 4.87 34.19 -6.64
C CYS A 195 4.83 32.95 -7.54
N PRO A 196 5.98 32.28 -7.77
CA PRO A 196 6.02 31.07 -8.56
C PRO A 196 5.40 29.88 -7.81
N GLY A 197 4.68 29.03 -8.54
CA GLY A 197 4.12 27.80 -7.98
C GLY A 197 2.95 28.05 -7.03
N GLU A 198 3.02 27.45 -5.84
CA GLU A 198 1.98 27.53 -4.80
C GLU A 198 2.40 28.42 -3.60
N ASP A 199 3.46 29.21 -3.76
CA ASP A 199 3.95 30.14 -2.74
C ASP A 199 2.99 31.33 -2.52
N ILE A 200 2.97 31.87 -1.29
CA ILE A 200 2.17 33.03 -0.89
C ILE A 200 3.05 34.25 -0.61
N CYS A 201 2.52 35.45 -0.87
CA CYS A 201 3.24 36.70 -0.66
C CYS A 201 3.12 37.15 0.80
N GLN A 202 4.17 36.92 1.59
CA GLN A 202 4.22 37.30 3.01
C GLN A 202 5.37 38.27 3.27
N ASP A 203 5.05 39.45 3.82
CA ASP A 203 6.00 40.53 4.07
C ASP A 203 6.78 40.98 2.82
N LYS A 204 6.08 41.05 1.66
CA LYS A 204 6.65 41.37 0.34
C LYS A 204 7.69 40.36 -0.16
N VAL A 205 7.67 39.12 0.35
CA VAL A 205 8.56 38.04 -0.08
C VAL A 205 7.75 36.76 -0.28
N CYS A 206 8.00 36.04 -1.36
CA CYS A 206 7.34 34.75 -1.61
C CYS A 206 7.83 33.70 -0.61
N ARG A 207 6.89 33.06 0.09
CA ARG A 207 7.15 31.99 1.08
C ARG A 207 6.19 30.81 0.86
N PRO A 208 6.61 29.58 1.22
CA PRO A 208 5.72 28.42 1.17
C PRO A 208 4.50 28.60 2.11
N PRO A 209 3.32 28.11 1.72
CA PRO A 209 2.15 28.07 2.62
C PRO A 209 2.43 27.15 3.82
N ARG A 210 2.07 27.59 5.03
CA ARG A 210 2.22 26.80 6.27
C ARG A 210 1.11 25.78 6.45
#